data_AF-A0A502KKJ1-F1
#
_entry.id   AF-A0A502KKJ1-F1
#
_cell.length_a   1.000
_cell.length_b   1.000
_cell.length_c   1.000
_cell.angle_alpha   90.00
_cell.angle_beta   90.00
_cell.angle_gamma   90.00
#
_symmetry.space_group_name_H-M   'P 1'
#
loop_
_entity.id
_entity.type
_entity.pdbx_description
1 polymer ?
#
loop_
_entity_poly.entity_id
_entity_poly.type
_entity_poly.pdbx_seq_one_letter_code
_entity_poly.pdbx_strand_id
1 'polypeptide(L)'
;MFKLANDFRLLESGPRCGLNEWHLPVNKPGSSIMPGKVNPTQCEALSMVCLQVFGNDLTVSLAASNGQLQLNTCRPVIIHNILESIELLSDAMSSFTVNCIRGLKHNHAQID
;
A
#
# COMPACT_ATOMS: atom_id res chain seq x y z
N MET A 1 0.66 -5.33 -5.48
CA MET A 1 0.89 -3.92 -5.11
C MET A 1 1.95 -3.71 -4.03
N PHE A 2 2.08 -4.60 -3.04
CA PHE A 2 3.10 -4.49 -1.99
C PHE A 2 4.53 -4.26 -2.52
N LYS A 3 4.98 -5.08 -3.49
CA LYS A 3 6.29 -4.90 -4.15
C LYS A 3 6.45 -3.52 -4.78
N LEU A 4 5.42 -3.07 -5.52
CA LEU A 4 5.42 -1.76 -6.16
C LEU A 4 5.54 -0.63 -5.12
N ALA A 5 4.75 -0.68 -4.05
CA ALA A 5 4.82 0.32 -2.97
C ALA A 5 6.23 0.36 -2.34
N ASN A 6 6.86 -0.80 -2.15
CA ASN A 6 8.22 -0.88 -1.59
C ASN A 6 9.28 -0.32 -2.52
N ASP A 7 9.20 -0.63 -3.82
CA ASP A 7 10.13 -0.08 -4.82
C ASP A 7 10.03 1.45 -4.87
N PHE A 8 8.82 1.99 -4.90
CA PHE A 8 8.60 3.44 -4.93
C PHE A 8 9.23 4.14 -3.72
N ARG A 9 9.08 3.55 -2.51
CA ARG A 9 9.72 4.06 -1.29
C ARG A 9 11.24 3.99 -1.36
N LEU A 10 11.77 2.92 -1.94
CA LEU A 10 13.21 2.74 -2.07
C LEU A 10 13.80 3.73 -3.06
N LEU A 11 13.18 3.90 -4.23
CA LEU A 11 13.63 4.82 -5.28
C LEU A 11 13.52 6.30 -4.87
N GLU A 12 12.57 6.65 -4.01
CA GLU A 12 12.44 8.00 -3.44
C GLU A 12 13.27 8.23 -2.16
N SER A 13 13.93 7.19 -1.63
CA SER A 13 14.73 7.32 -0.41
C SER A 13 15.83 8.38 -0.57
N GLY A 14 15.97 9.31 0.37
CA GLY A 14 16.89 10.44 0.21
C GLY A 14 16.57 11.63 1.12
N PRO A 15 16.92 12.87 0.72
CA PRO A 15 17.42 13.28 -0.60
C PRO A 15 18.95 13.16 -0.78
N ARG A 16 19.72 12.95 0.30
CA ARG A 16 21.20 12.85 0.22
C ARG A 16 21.77 11.49 0.60
N CYS A 17 21.05 10.73 1.43
CA CYS A 17 21.52 9.47 2.02
C CYS A 17 20.66 8.27 1.56
N GLY A 18 20.21 8.27 0.31
CA GLY A 18 19.40 7.21 -0.29
C GLY A 18 19.58 7.19 -1.81
N LEU A 19 18.69 6.50 -2.54
CA LEU A 19 18.79 6.43 -4.01
C LEU A 19 18.43 7.75 -4.68
N ASN A 20 17.38 8.43 -4.21
CA ASN A 20 16.91 9.73 -4.69
C ASN A 20 16.72 9.77 -6.22
N GLU A 21 16.33 8.64 -6.81
CA GLU A 21 16.10 8.50 -8.25
C GLU A 21 14.73 9.07 -8.63
N TRP A 22 13.73 8.91 -7.77
CA TRP A 22 12.37 9.37 -8.00
C TRP A 22 11.96 10.44 -7.01
N HIS A 23 11.11 11.36 -7.45
CA HIS A 23 10.51 12.39 -6.63
C HIS A 23 8.99 12.18 -6.58
N LEU A 24 8.50 11.76 -5.42
CA LEU A 24 7.08 11.57 -5.15
C LEU A 24 6.41 12.89 -4.72
N PRO A 25 5.10 13.04 -4.96
CA PRO A 25 4.37 14.23 -4.54
C PRO A 25 4.39 14.47 -3.04
N VAL A 26 4.64 15.72 -2.65
CA VAL A 26 4.61 16.15 -1.24
C VAL A 26 3.19 16.42 -0.81
N ASN A 27 2.58 15.48 -0.09
CA ASN A 27 1.19 15.60 0.37
C ASN A 27 1.06 16.24 1.76
N LYS A 28 2.03 15.98 2.66
CA LYS A 28 2.03 16.46 4.05
C LYS A 28 3.46 16.62 4.57
N PRO A 29 3.70 17.51 5.55
CA PRO A 29 4.97 17.57 6.26
C PRO A 29 5.23 16.26 6.99
N GLY A 30 6.42 15.68 6.81
CA GLY A 30 6.79 14.36 7.32
C GLY A 30 7.36 14.37 8.74
N SER A 31 7.66 15.53 9.30
CA SER A 31 8.17 15.68 10.66
C SER A 31 7.90 17.07 11.20
N SER A 32 7.57 17.15 12.50
CA SER A 32 7.41 18.43 13.21
C SER A 32 8.73 19.12 13.51
N ILE A 33 9.85 18.38 13.59
CA ILE A 33 11.17 18.92 13.97
C ILE A 33 12.11 19.14 12.77
N MET A 34 11.88 18.44 11.65
CA MET A 34 12.69 18.58 10.43
C MET A 34 11.87 19.29 9.33
N PRO A 35 11.99 20.63 9.19
CA PRO A 35 11.35 21.37 8.12
C PRO A 35 11.77 20.83 6.75
N GLY A 36 10.80 20.63 5.86
CA GLY A 36 11.03 20.12 4.51
C GLY A 36 11.23 18.60 4.41
N LYS A 37 11.23 17.85 5.53
CA LYS A 37 11.17 16.38 5.45
C LYS A 37 9.80 15.95 4.93
N VAL A 38 9.81 15.09 3.92
CA VAL A 38 8.61 14.48 3.32
C VAL A 38 8.75 12.97 3.42
N ASN A 39 7.65 12.27 3.66
CA ASN A 39 7.61 10.81 3.68
C ASN A 39 6.66 10.30 2.58
N PRO A 40 6.92 9.12 1.99
CA PRO A 40 6.07 8.50 0.97
C PRO A 40 4.81 7.85 1.57
N THR A 41 3.99 8.67 2.24
CA THR A 41 2.81 8.24 3.02
C THR A 41 1.79 7.43 2.22
N GLN A 42 1.64 7.70 0.93
CA GLN A 42 0.74 6.93 0.06
C GLN A 42 1.26 5.50 -0.18
N CYS A 43 2.57 5.33 -0.32
CA CYS A 43 3.18 4.01 -0.42
C CYS A 43 3.04 3.24 0.91
N GLU A 44 3.22 3.94 2.05
CA GLU A 44 3.04 3.35 3.39
C GLU A 44 1.62 2.85 3.60
N ALA A 45 0.61 3.67 3.27
CA ALA A 45 -0.80 3.29 3.33
C ALA A 45 -1.10 2.08 2.43
N LEU A 46 -0.61 2.07 1.19
CA LEU A 46 -0.81 0.96 0.26
C LEU A 46 -0.16 -0.34 0.76
N SER A 47 1.02 -0.26 1.38
CA SER A 47 1.67 -1.41 2.01
C SER A 47 0.87 -1.95 3.19
N MET A 48 0.33 -1.08 4.06
CA MET A 48 -0.53 -1.51 5.18
C MET A 48 -1.79 -2.22 4.69
N VAL A 49 -2.46 -1.69 3.67
CA VAL A 49 -3.63 -2.34 3.06
C VAL A 49 -3.27 -3.71 2.47
N CYS A 50 -2.14 -3.82 1.76
CA CYS A 50 -1.71 -5.11 1.23
C CYS A 50 -1.49 -6.15 2.34
N LEU A 51 -0.91 -5.76 3.48
CA LEU A 51 -0.72 -6.65 4.62
C LEU A 51 -2.06 -7.07 5.24
N GLN A 52 -3.02 -6.16 5.35
CA GLN A 52 -4.38 -6.48 5.83
C GLN A 52 -5.05 -7.53 4.93
N VAL A 53 -4.97 -7.34 3.61
CA VAL A 53 -5.53 -8.28 2.62
C VAL A 53 -4.90 -9.67 2.73
N PHE A 54 -3.60 -9.77 3.01
CA PHE A 54 -2.96 -11.07 3.25
C PHE A 54 -3.51 -11.78 4.49
N GLY A 55 -3.80 -11.03 5.57
CA GLY A 55 -4.47 -11.58 6.76
C GLY A 55 -5.90 -12.03 6.48
N ASN A 56 -6.64 -11.23 5.69
CA ASN A 56 -7.99 -11.55 5.27
C ASN A 56 -8.04 -12.82 4.40
N ASP A 57 -7.09 -12.98 3.48
CA ASP A 57 -6.97 -14.18 2.64
C ASP A 57 -6.70 -15.45 3.45
N LEU A 58 -5.81 -15.37 4.46
CA LEU A 58 -5.58 -16.49 5.37
C LEU A 58 -6.85 -16.85 6.16
N THR A 59 -7.59 -15.83 6.62
CA THR A 59 -8.87 -16.03 7.33
C THR A 59 -9.90 -16.72 6.44
N VAL A 60 -10.02 -16.28 5.18
CA VAL A 60 -10.89 -16.90 4.17
C VAL A 60 -10.47 -18.35 3.90
N SER A 61 -9.17 -18.61 3.75
CA SER A 61 -8.63 -19.95 3.48
C SER A 61 -8.97 -20.93 4.61
N LEU A 62 -8.77 -20.53 5.87
CA LEU A 62 -9.13 -21.33 7.03
C LEU A 62 -10.64 -21.52 7.15
N ALA A 63 -11.44 -20.48 6.91
CA ALA A 63 -12.90 -20.59 6.94
C ALA A 63 -13.43 -21.53 5.84
N ALA A 64 -12.85 -21.47 4.65
CA ALA A 64 -13.22 -22.33 3.54
C ALA A 64 -12.90 -23.81 3.82
N SER A 65 -11.78 -24.11 4.50
CA SER A 65 -11.39 -25.48 4.83
C SER A 65 -12.23 -26.12 5.93
N ASN A 66 -12.98 -25.34 6.71
CA ASN A 66 -13.80 -25.82 7.84
C ASN A 66 -15.26 -26.17 7.45
N GLY A 67 -15.50 -26.56 6.19
CA GLY A 67 -16.81 -27.07 5.76
C GLY A 67 -17.15 -28.44 6.37
N GLN A 68 -18.39 -28.65 6.78
CA GLN A 68 -18.83 -29.91 7.38
C GLN A 68 -19.98 -30.53 6.57
N LEU A 69 -19.73 -31.71 6.00
CA LEU A 69 -20.69 -32.48 5.21
C LEU A 69 -21.35 -31.63 4.10
N GLN A 70 -22.65 -31.32 4.22
CA GLN A 70 -23.43 -30.66 3.19
C GLN A 70 -23.26 -29.13 3.16
N LEU A 71 -22.68 -28.51 4.20
CA LEU A 71 -22.66 -27.05 4.30
C LEU A 71 -21.42 -26.49 5.02
N ASN A 72 -20.93 -25.37 4.52
CA ASN A 72 -19.97 -24.53 5.24
C ASN A 72 -20.74 -23.40 5.95
N THR A 73 -20.59 -23.31 7.29
CA THR A 73 -21.24 -22.31 8.15
C THR A 73 -20.42 -21.04 8.34
N CYS A 74 -19.15 -21.03 7.93
CA CYS A 74 -18.25 -19.87 8.00
C CYS A 74 -18.48 -18.86 6.87
N ARG A 75 -19.55 -18.99 6.07
CA ARG A 75 -19.90 -18.06 4.98
C ARG A 75 -19.91 -16.58 5.40
N PRO A 76 -20.43 -16.18 6.58
CA PRO A 76 -20.44 -14.77 6.98
C PRO A 76 -19.04 -14.16 7.10
N VAL A 77 -18.07 -14.88 7.69
CA VAL A 77 -16.70 -14.38 7.83
C VAL A 77 -15.98 -14.36 6.49
N ILE A 78 -16.25 -15.32 5.60
CA ILE A 78 -15.71 -15.34 4.23
C ILE A 78 -16.14 -14.11 3.47
N ILE A 79 -17.45 -13.83 3.40
CA ILE A 79 -17.95 -12.71 2.59
C ILE A 79 -17.51 -11.36 3.17
N HIS A 80 -17.46 -11.22 4.50
CA HIS A 80 -16.99 -9.99 5.15
C HIS A 80 -15.54 -9.66 4.77
N ASN A 81 -14.62 -10.62 4.90
CA ASN A 81 -13.20 -10.43 4.58
C ASN A 81 -12.97 -10.16 3.09
N ILE A 82 -13.76 -10.80 2.21
CA ILE A 82 -13.68 -10.54 0.77
C ILE A 82 -14.12 -9.11 0.45
N LEU A 83 -15.28 -8.67 0.98
CA LEU A 83 -15.79 -7.32 0.71
C LEU A 83 -14.88 -6.23 1.28
N GLU A 84 -14.40 -6.40 2.51
CA GLU A 84 -13.44 -5.48 3.12
C GLU A 84 -12.15 -5.39 2.28
N SER A 85 -11.61 -6.52 1.82
CA SER A 85 -10.41 -6.53 0.99
C SER A 85 -10.62 -5.78 -0.34
N ILE A 86 -11.79 -5.93 -0.97
CA ILE A 86 -12.14 -5.23 -2.20
C ILE A 86 -12.21 -3.73 -1.96
N GLU A 87 -12.89 -3.29 -0.90
CA GLU A 87 -13.04 -1.88 -0.55
C GLU A 87 -11.69 -1.23 -0.24
N LEU A 88 -10.90 -1.83 0.66
CA LEU A 88 -9.57 -1.32 1.03
C LEU A 88 -8.63 -1.22 -0.18
N LEU A 89 -8.58 -2.25 -1.03
CA LEU A 89 -7.74 -2.22 -2.22
C LEU A 89 -8.18 -1.14 -3.20
N SER A 90 -9.49 -1.02 -3.44
CA SER A 90 -10.04 -0.04 -4.38
C SER A 90 -9.72 1.39 -3.94
N ASP A 91 -9.95 1.70 -2.67
CA ASP A 91 -9.67 3.01 -2.10
C ASP A 91 -8.17 3.33 -2.09
N ALA A 92 -7.34 2.36 -1.69
CA ALA A 92 -5.90 2.54 -1.67
C ALA A 92 -5.32 2.74 -3.08
N MET A 93 -5.81 1.99 -4.08
CA MET A 93 -5.41 2.16 -5.49
C MET A 93 -5.78 3.54 -6.03
N SER A 94 -7.00 3.99 -5.74
CA SER A 94 -7.50 5.30 -6.16
C SER A 94 -6.67 6.42 -5.53
N SER A 95 -6.48 6.36 -4.20
CA SER A 95 -5.66 7.34 -3.46
C SER A 95 -4.21 7.35 -3.94
N PHE A 96 -3.60 6.17 -4.12
CA PHE A 96 -2.22 6.06 -4.61
C PHE A 96 -2.07 6.63 -6.03
N THR A 97 -3.04 6.39 -6.90
CA THR A 97 -3.04 6.96 -8.26
C THR A 97 -3.10 8.49 -8.23
N VAL A 98 -4.05 9.04 -7.48
CA VAL A 98 -4.30 10.50 -7.44
C VAL A 98 -3.18 11.23 -6.72
N ASN A 99 -2.76 10.73 -5.55
CA ASN A 99 -1.87 11.44 -4.63
C ASN A 99 -0.39 11.05 -4.75
N CYS A 100 -0.05 10.06 -5.58
CA CYS A 100 1.33 9.59 -5.76
C CYS A 100 1.72 9.50 -7.25
N ILE A 101 1.04 8.63 -8.02
CA ILE A 101 1.42 8.35 -9.41
C ILE A 101 1.34 9.59 -10.31
N ARG A 102 0.24 10.35 -10.25
CA ARG A 102 0.00 11.48 -11.15
C ARG A 102 1.04 12.60 -11.06
N GLY A 103 1.74 12.72 -9.94
CA GLY A 103 2.76 13.76 -9.73
C GLY A 103 4.19 13.23 -9.64
N LEU A 104 4.41 11.95 -9.95
CA LEU A 104 5.75 11.34 -9.97
C LEU A 104 6.66 12.05 -10.98
N LYS A 105 7.89 12.34 -10.56
CA LYS A 105 8.95 12.89 -11.43
C LYS A 105 10.23 12.08 -11.26
N HIS A 106 11.03 12.01 -12.32
CA HIS A 106 12.35 11.39 -12.30
C HIS A 106 13.43 12.43 -11.98
N ASN A 107 14.42 12.05 -11.19
CA ASN A 107 15.60 12.85 -10.92
C ASN A 107 16.70 12.55 -11.95
N HIS A 108 16.60 13.21 -13.11
CA HIS A 108 17.56 13.06 -14.20
C HIS A 108 19.01 13.31 -13.79
N ALA A 109 19.26 14.26 -12.87
CA ALA A 109 20.63 14.56 -12.42
C ALA A 109 21.28 13.43 -11.60
N GLN A 110 20.48 12.49 -11.09
CA GLN A 110 20.95 11.33 -10.33
C GLN A 110 21.00 10.06 -11.19
N ILE A 111 20.13 9.96 -12.21
CA ILE A 111 19.97 8.75 -13.04
C ILE A 111 20.81 8.82 -14.33
N ASP A 112 21.01 10.00 -14.90
CA ASP A 112 21.78 10.23 -16.14
C ASP A 112 23.25 10.59 -15.85
#